data_AF-A0A378N9P9-F1
#
_entry.id   AF-A0A378N9P9-F1
#
_cell.length_a   1.000
_cell.length_b   1.000
_cell.length_c   1.000
_cell.angle_alpha   90.00
_cell.angle_beta   90.00
_cell.angle_gamma   90.00
#
_symmetry.space_group_name_H-M   'P 1'
#
loop_
_entity.id
_entity.type
_entity.pdbx_description
1 polymer ?
#
loop_
_entity_poly.entity_id
_entity_poly.type
_entity_poly.pdbx_seq_one_letter_code
_entity_poly.pdbx_strand_id
1 'polypeptide(L)'
;MTIHRLLGARPLTEKTKYHTKNPWHYDLVVLDEASMIDLSMMEKVVQALKPNSRLIMLGDKDQLASVEAGSIMGELGSFIDNGYSQSHCDYLKAVTDYQIEAGNALPIGDCLSHLKHSYRFGEKAWIGELANAVNDQKINLSWEIFDKYKNSDKLENFCYPETKETTDKSSWIEKSVQMVVDKAV
;
A
#
# COMPACT_ATOMS: atom_id res chain seq x y z
N MET A 1 14.20 -4.15 6.58
CA MET A 1 13.91 -4.32 8.03
C MET A 1 12.41 -4.42 8.18
N THR A 2 11.87 -5.36 8.96
CA THR A 2 10.41 -5.51 9.13
C THR A 2 9.91 -4.78 10.36
N ILE A 3 8.62 -4.42 10.39
CA ILE A 3 7.97 -3.78 11.55
C ILE A 3 8.09 -4.68 12.79
N HIS A 4 7.86 -5.98 12.64
CA HIS A 4 8.04 -6.98 13.70
C HIS A 4 9.43 -6.91 14.34
N ARG A 5 10.49 -6.84 13.51
CA ARG A 5 11.87 -6.73 14.00
C ARG A 5 12.14 -5.37 14.65
N LEU A 6 11.54 -4.29 14.12
CA LEU A 6 11.66 -2.94 14.67
C LEU A 6 11.00 -2.82 16.05
N LEU A 7 9.84 -3.46 16.24
CA LEU A 7 9.14 -3.56 17.53
C LEU A 7 9.86 -4.51 18.51
N GLY A 8 10.84 -5.27 18.04
CA GLY A 8 11.50 -6.32 18.83
C GLY A 8 10.51 -7.40 19.25
N ALA A 9 9.56 -7.75 18.37
CA ALA A 9 8.60 -8.81 18.61
C ALA A 9 9.34 -10.14 18.81
N ARG A 10 8.95 -10.88 19.86
CA ARG A 10 9.52 -12.20 20.14
C ARG A 10 8.62 -13.28 19.52
N PRO A 11 9.19 -14.31 18.88
CA PRO A 11 8.41 -15.42 18.36
C PRO A 11 7.51 -16.03 19.44
N LEU A 12 6.28 -16.40 19.07
CA LEU A 12 5.32 -17.08 19.94
C LEU A 12 4.81 -16.24 21.14
N THR A 13 5.04 -14.92 21.14
CA THR A 13 4.49 -14.03 22.16
C THR A 13 4.01 -12.73 21.54
N GLU A 14 2.93 -12.16 22.06
CA GLU A 14 2.44 -10.84 21.64
C GLU A 14 3.28 -9.68 22.17
N LYS A 15 4.26 -9.96 23.05
CA LYS A 15 5.07 -8.95 23.70
C LYS A 15 6.09 -8.34 22.74
N THR A 16 6.04 -7.01 22.64
CA THR A 16 7.05 -6.20 21.95
C THR A 16 8.07 -5.66 22.96
N LYS A 17 9.31 -5.46 22.50
CA LYS A 17 10.36 -4.81 23.30
C LYS A 17 10.08 -3.32 23.46
N TYR A 18 9.54 -2.71 22.41
CA TYR A 18 9.24 -1.28 22.37
C TYR A 18 7.73 -1.07 22.53
N HIS A 19 7.39 -0.12 23.39
CA HIS A 19 6.03 0.22 23.84
C HIS A 19 6.08 1.55 24.60
N THR A 20 4.97 2.04 25.15
CA THR A 20 4.90 3.38 25.77
C THR A 20 5.92 3.63 26.90
N LYS A 21 6.27 2.60 27.69
CA LYS A 21 7.29 2.70 28.77
C LYS A 21 8.74 2.56 28.29
N ASN A 22 8.95 2.20 27.02
CA ASN A 22 10.25 2.00 26.39
C ASN A 22 10.11 2.34 24.90
N PRO A 23 9.91 3.62 24.57
CA PRO A 23 9.66 4.04 23.20
C PRO A 23 10.92 3.90 22.34
N TRP A 24 10.75 3.94 21.03
CA TRP A 24 11.85 4.04 20.08
C TRP A 24 12.62 5.35 20.26
N HIS A 25 13.91 5.32 19.96
CA HIS A 25 14.77 6.50 20.01
C HIS A 25 14.80 7.30 18.71
N TYR A 26 13.75 7.20 17.88
CA TYR A 26 13.66 7.87 16.57
C TYR A 26 12.75 9.10 16.62
N ASP A 27 13.16 10.17 15.94
CA ASP A 27 12.36 11.39 15.80
C ASP A 27 11.47 11.37 14.55
N LEU A 28 11.80 10.54 13.56
CA LEU A 28 11.01 10.29 12.36
C LEU A 28 10.99 8.79 12.07
N VAL A 29 9.79 8.26 11.84
CA VAL A 29 9.56 6.88 11.41
C VAL A 29 8.81 6.92 10.09
N VAL A 30 9.32 6.21 9.08
CA VAL A 30 8.67 6.05 7.77
C VAL A 30 8.29 4.57 7.63
N LEU A 31 7.02 4.30 7.40
CA LEU A 31 6.49 2.97 7.13
C LEU A 31 6.09 2.90 5.67
N ASP A 32 6.70 1.96 4.96
CA ASP A 32 6.34 1.61 3.59
C ASP A 32 5.40 0.40 3.58
N GLU A 33 4.57 0.27 2.54
CA GLU A 33 3.54 -0.77 2.41
C GLU A 33 2.57 -0.80 3.61
N ALA A 34 2.18 0.38 4.12
CA ALA A 34 1.32 0.51 5.30
C ALA A 34 -0.10 -0.02 5.09
N SER A 35 -0.53 -0.22 3.84
CA SER A 35 -1.77 -0.91 3.44
C SER A 35 -1.84 -2.35 3.96
N MET A 36 -0.69 -2.99 4.17
CA MET A 36 -0.61 -4.35 4.71
C MET A 36 -0.62 -4.41 6.25
N ILE A 37 -0.59 -3.26 6.93
CA ILE A 37 -0.54 -3.21 8.39
C ILE A 37 -1.96 -3.32 8.96
N ASP A 38 -2.18 -4.33 9.80
CA ASP A 38 -3.43 -4.49 10.55
C ASP A 38 -3.52 -3.53 11.75
N LEU A 39 -4.72 -3.41 12.32
CA LEU A 39 -4.99 -2.52 13.44
C LEU A 39 -4.15 -2.83 14.68
N SER A 40 -3.91 -4.10 14.98
CA SER A 40 -3.17 -4.54 16.17
C SER A 40 -1.67 -4.20 16.07
N MET A 41 -1.11 -4.30 14.87
CA MET A 41 0.25 -3.94 14.58
C MET A 41 0.43 -2.43 14.64
N MET A 42 -0.52 -1.67 14.08
CA MET A 42 -0.50 -0.21 14.15
C MET A 42 -0.58 0.29 15.59
N GLU A 43 -1.42 -0.30 16.43
CA GLU A 43 -1.48 0.03 17.86
C GLU A 43 -0.09 -0.09 18.51
N LYS A 44 0.60 -1.20 18.27
CA LYS A 44 1.96 -1.44 18.80
C LYS A 44 2.97 -0.44 18.26
N VAL A 45 2.88 -0.08 16.98
CA VAL A 45 3.71 0.97 16.37
C VAL A 45 3.50 2.30 17.08
N VAL A 46 2.25 2.74 17.22
CA VAL A 46 1.91 4.03 17.85
C VAL A 46 2.36 4.06 19.31
N GLN A 47 2.16 2.96 20.06
CA GLN A 47 2.65 2.85 21.44
C GLN A 47 4.18 2.91 21.53
N ALA A 48 4.91 2.48 20.50
CA ALA A 48 6.36 2.53 20.47
C ALA A 48 6.92 3.90 20.07
N LEU A 49 6.11 4.84 19.58
CA LEU A 49 6.56 6.19 19.24
C LEU A 49 6.75 7.07 20.48
N LYS A 50 7.71 8.01 20.43
CA LYS A 50 7.78 9.09 21.43
C LYS A 50 6.71 10.14 21.12
N PRO A 51 6.27 10.93 22.12
CA PRO A 51 5.29 12.00 21.89
C PRO A 51 5.67 13.03 20.81
N ASN A 52 6.97 13.28 20.63
CA ASN A 52 7.47 14.25 19.65
C ASN A 52 7.95 13.61 18.33
N SER A 53 7.75 12.30 18.15
CA SER A 53 8.13 11.59 16.92
C SER A 53 7.13 11.88 15.81
N ARG A 54 7.63 12.00 14.57
CA ARG A 54 6.82 12.07 13.35
C ARG A 54 6.68 10.68 12.75
N LEU A 55 5.48 10.34 12.31
CA LEU A 55 5.19 9.11 11.58
C LEU A 55 4.74 9.47 10.16
N ILE A 56 5.40 8.90 9.16
CA ILE A 56 4.99 8.98 7.75
C ILE A 56 4.61 7.56 7.32
N MET A 57 3.42 7.40 6.77
CA MET A 57 2.94 6.13 6.24
C MET A 57 2.76 6.26 4.74
N LEU A 58 3.30 5.29 4.01
CA LEU A 58 3.20 5.16 2.56
C LEU A 58 2.49 3.85 2.27
N GLY A 59 1.54 3.87 1.35
CA GLY A 59 0.83 2.67 0.91
C GLY A 59 -0.30 3.05 -0.03
N ASP A 60 -0.92 2.03 -0.58
CA ASP A 60 -2.02 2.17 -1.53
C ASP A 60 -3.36 1.87 -0.83
N LYS A 61 -4.31 2.82 -0.90
CA LYS A 61 -5.64 2.66 -0.31
C LYS A 61 -6.49 1.61 -1.05
N ASP A 62 -6.20 1.37 -2.32
CA ASP A 62 -6.96 0.49 -3.21
C ASP A 62 -6.34 -0.92 -3.32
N GLN A 63 -5.19 -1.15 -2.68
CA GLN A 63 -4.60 -2.47 -2.59
C GLN A 63 -5.45 -3.38 -1.69
N LEU A 64 -5.40 -4.69 -1.95
CA LEU A 64 -6.00 -5.69 -1.08
C LEU A 64 -5.52 -5.44 0.36
N ALA A 65 -6.46 -5.15 1.24
CA ALA A 65 -6.20 -4.93 2.65
C ALA A 65 -5.51 -6.16 3.27
N SER A 66 -4.83 -5.95 4.39
CA SER A 66 -4.27 -7.03 5.19
C SER A 66 -5.31 -8.13 5.45
N VAL A 67 -4.86 -9.38 5.49
CA VAL A 67 -5.71 -10.58 5.70
C VAL A 67 -6.39 -10.56 7.08
N GLU A 68 -5.89 -9.74 8.00
CA GLU A 68 -6.43 -9.53 9.35
C GLU A 68 -7.41 -8.35 9.42
N ALA A 69 -8.30 -8.36 10.42
CA ALA A 69 -9.39 -7.39 10.53
C ALA A 69 -8.89 -5.95 10.73
N GLY A 70 -9.43 -5.02 9.93
CA GLY A 70 -9.24 -3.57 10.06
C GLY A 70 -8.24 -3.00 9.06
N SER A 71 -8.74 -2.38 7.98
CA SER A 71 -7.92 -1.66 7.00
C SER A 71 -7.82 -0.18 7.39
N ILE A 72 -6.72 0.17 8.08
CA ILE A 72 -6.48 1.55 8.51
C ILE A 72 -6.35 2.48 7.31
N MET A 73 -5.63 2.07 6.27
CA MET A 73 -5.41 2.92 5.08
C MET A 73 -6.69 3.17 4.30
N GLY A 74 -7.58 2.18 4.20
CA GLY A 74 -8.89 2.35 3.56
C GLY A 74 -9.79 3.32 4.33
N GLU A 75 -9.87 3.16 5.66
CA GLU A 75 -10.64 4.05 6.52
C GLU A 75 -10.11 5.49 6.50
N LEU A 76 -8.79 5.67 6.62
CA LEU A 76 -8.16 6.98 6.52
C LEU A 76 -8.40 7.61 5.14
N GLY A 77 -8.30 6.80 4.08
CA GLY A 77 -8.54 7.22 2.70
C GLY A 77 -9.93 7.83 2.48
N SER A 78 -10.96 7.33 3.18
CA SER A 78 -12.33 7.87 3.08
C SER A 78 -12.44 9.33 3.51
N PHE A 79 -11.54 9.82 4.37
CA PHE A 79 -11.58 11.21 4.82
C PHE A 79 -10.99 12.19 3.80
N ILE A 80 -10.28 11.71 2.78
CA ILE A 80 -9.66 12.54 1.74
C ILE A 80 -10.74 13.24 0.90
N ASP A 81 -11.90 12.60 0.73
CA ASP A 81 -13.02 13.15 -0.03
C ASP A 81 -13.65 14.38 0.64
N ASN A 82 -13.39 14.60 1.94
CA ASN A 82 -13.85 15.80 2.66
C ASN A 82 -13.02 17.05 2.34
N GLY A 83 -11.88 16.89 1.64
CA GLY A 83 -10.95 17.97 1.31
C GLY A 83 -10.10 18.43 2.49
N TYR A 84 -9.39 19.55 2.28
CA TYR A 84 -8.48 20.16 3.25
C TYR A 84 -9.08 21.36 3.96
N SER A 85 -8.54 21.68 5.15
CA SER A 85 -8.94 22.88 5.88
C SER A 85 -8.50 24.14 5.13
N GLN A 86 -9.20 25.25 5.35
CA GLN A 86 -8.83 26.53 4.73
C GLN A 86 -7.37 26.92 5.06
N SER A 87 -6.96 26.76 6.32
CA SER A 87 -5.59 27.02 6.76
C SER A 87 -4.55 26.16 6.05
N HIS A 88 -4.89 24.90 5.76
CA HIS A 88 -3.99 23.99 5.06
C HIS A 88 -3.90 24.34 3.57
N CYS A 89 -5.02 24.70 2.94
CA CYS A 89 -5.03 25.22 1.57
C CYS A 89 -4.19 26.51 1.43
N ASP A 90 -4.29 27.43 2.40
CA ASP A 90 -3.50 28.66 2.41
C ASP A 90 -1.99 28.34 2.54
N TYR A 91 -1.64 27.39 3.40
CA TYR A 91 -0.27 26.89 3.53
C TYR A 91 0.23 26.23 2.24
N LEU A 92 -0.54 25.32 1.64
CA LEU A 92 -0.17 24.65 0.40
C LEU A 92 0.00 25.65 -0.74
N LYS A 93 -0.87 26.67 -0.84
CA LYS A 93 -0.71 27.76 -1.80
C LYS A 93 0.60 28.52 -1.59
N ALA A 94 0.96 28.82 -0.34
CA ALA A 94 2.20 29.54 -0.04
C ALA A 94 3.47 28.74 -0.35
N VAL A 95 3.42 27.40 -0.24
CA VAL A 95 4.60 26.53 -0.43
C VAL A 95 4.71 25.96 -1.84
N THR A 96 3.58 25.78 -2.53
CA THR A 96 3.54 25.09 -3.84
C THR A 96 3.06 25.98 -4.98
N ASP A 97 2.60 27.19 -4.71
CA ASP A 97 1.89 28.09 -5.64
C ASP A 97 0.60 27.48 -6.26
N TYR A 98 0.17 26.30 -5.79
CA TYR A 98 -1.01 25.62 -6.29
C TYR A 98 -2.24 25.96 -5.46
N GLN A 99 -3.34 26.31 -6.13
CA GLN A 99 -4.60 26.64 -5.46
C GLN A 99 -5.49 25.40 -5.37
N ILE A 100 -5.88 25.06 -4.13
CA ILE A 100 -6.76 23.94 -3.82
C ILE A 100 -8.02 24.50 -3.15
N GLU A 101 -9.19 24.01 -3.54
CA GLU A 101 -10.46 24.37 -2.91
C GLU A 101 -10.54 23.75 -1.51
N ALA A 102 -10.85 24.57 -0.51
CA ALA A 102 -11.06 24.10 0.84
C ALA A 102 -12.36 23.27 0.94
N GLY A 103 -12.29 22.19 1.71
CA GLY A 103 -13.43 21.32 1.99
C GLY A 103 -13.85 21.40 3.46
N ASN A 104 -14.77 20.50 3.84
CA ASN A 104 -15.19 20.35 5.24
C ASN A 104 -14.25 19.38 5.98
N ALA A 105 -13.00 19.79 6.13
CA ALA A 105 -11.93 18.90 6.58
C ALA A 105 -12.03 18.54 8.07
N LEU A 106 -11.77 17.27 8.35
CA LEU A 106 -11.44 16.80 9.69
C LEU A 106 -9.99 17.16 10.02
N PRO A 107 -9.60 17.27 11.31
CA PRO A 107 -8.21 17.53 11.70
C PRO A 107 -7.20 16.52 11.13
N ILE A 108 -7.64 15.27 10.92
CA ILE A 108 -6.80 14.23 10.31
C ILE A 108 -6.66 14.41 8.80
N GLY A 109 -7.61 15.07 8.13
CA GLY A 109 -7.62 15.28 6.68
C GLY A 109 -6.40 16.06 6.19
N ASP A 110 -5.96 17.06 6.96
CA ASP A 110 -4.76 17.86 6.66
C ASP A 110 -3.44 17.05 6.76
N CYS A 111 -3.48 15.85 7.36
CA CYS A 111 -2.36 14.93 7.43
C CYS A 111 -2.39 13.85 6.32
N LEU A 112 -3.42 13.85 5.46
CA LEU A 112 -3.61 12.86 4.42
C LEU A 112 -3.29 13.45 3.04
N SER A 113 -2.55 12.70 2.23
CA SER A 113 -2.22 13.12 0.86
C SER A 113 -2.42 11.94 -0.09
N HIS A 114 -3.21 12.16 -1.14
CA HIS A 114 -3.48 11.16 -2.17
C HIS A 114 -2.83 11.58 -3.50
N LEU A 115 -1.85 10.80 -3.94
CA LEU A 115 -1.18 11.01 -5.21
C LEU A 115 -1.96 10.32 -6.34
N LYS A 116 -2.59 11.10 -7.22
CA LYS A 116 -3.47 10.57 -8.29
C LYS A 116 -2.74 10.23 -9.59
N HIS A 117 -1.49 10.66 -9.74
CA HIS A 117 -0.75 10.52 -11.00
C HIS A 117 0.36 9.47 -10.89
N SER A 118 0.36 8.51 -11.81
CA SER A 118 1.39 7.47 -11.92
C SER A 118 2.28 7.72 -13.14
N TYR A 119 3.57 7.93 -12.89
CA TYR A 119 4.59 8.08 -13.93
C TYR A 119 5.13 6.74 -14.45
N ARG A 120 4.82 5.61 -13.80
CA ARG A 120 5.36 4.28 -14.15
C ARG A 120 4.84 3.75 -15.48
N PHE A 121 3.67 4.20 -15.91
CA PHE A 121 2.93 3.50 -16.96
C PHE A 121 3.29 3.86 -18.40
N GLY A 122 4.23 4.79 -18.66
CA GLY A 122 4.83 5.08 -19.99
C GLY A 122 4.15 4.45 -21.22
N GLU A 123 4.83 3.50 -21.89
CA GLU A 123 4.32 2.75 -23.06
C GLU A 123 3.28 1.65 -22.72
N LYS A 124 3.00 1.44 -21.42
CA LYS A 124 2.05 0.47 -20.87
C LYS A 124 0.83 1.17 -20.25
N ALA A 125 0.39 2.28 -20.85
CA ALA A 125 -0.74 3.09 -20.39
C ALA A 125 -2.01 2.26 -20.13
N TRP A 126 -2.20 1.20 -20.92
CA TRP A 126 -3.33 0.28 -20.79
C TRP A 126 -3.43 -0.44 -19.43
N ILE A 127 -2.30 -0.68 -18.74
CA ILE A 127 -2.32 -1.29 -17.39
C ILE A 127 -2.94 -0.31 -16.39
N GLY A 128 -2.61 0.97 -16.51
CA GLY A 128 -3.20 2.03 -15.69
C GLY A 128 -4.70 2.19 -15.99
N GLU A 129 -5.09 2.18 -17.26
CA GLU A 129 -6.50 2.23 -17.67
C GLU A 129 -7.30 1.03 -17.12
N LEU A 130 -6.72 -0.17 -17.21
CA LEU A 130 -7.31 -1.39 -16.66
C LEU A 130 -7.45 -1.30 -15.14
N ALA A 131 -6.38 -0.90 -14.43
CA ALA A 131 -6.39 -0.77 -12.98
C ALA A 131 -7.44 0.25 -12.51
N ASN A 132 -7.54 1.41 -13.18
CA ASN A 132 -8.56 2.41 -12.88
C ASN A 132 -9.97 1.87 -13.14
N ALA A 133 -10.19 1.12 -14.23
CA ALA A 133 -11.48 0.51 -14.51
C ALA A 133 -11.89 -0.53 -13.45
N VAL A 134 -10.92 -1.28 -12.91
CA VAL A 134 -11.13 -2.21 -11.79
C VAL A 134 -11.48 -1.46 -10.51
N ASN A 135 -10.72 -0.42 -10.15
CA ASN A 135 -10.97 0.40 -8.96
C ASN A 135 -12.34 1.10 -9.01
N ASP A 136 -12.75 1.56 -10.21
CA ASP A 136 -14.06 2.17 -10.47
C ASP A 136 -15.21 1.15 -10.57
N GLN A 137 -14.94 -0.16 -10.40
CA GLN A 137 -15.93 -1.24 -10.55
C GLN A 137 -16.61 -1.30 -11.94
N LYS A 138 -15.95 -0.81 -12.99
CA LYS A 138 -16.44 -0.83 -14.38
C LYS A 138 -16.12 -2.17 -15.05
N ILE A 139 -16.86 -3.20 -14.70
CA ILE A 139 -16.63 -4.60 -15.13
C ILE A 139 -16.52 -4.74 -16.65
N ASN A 140 -17.48 -4.18 -17.41
CA ASN A 140 -17.49 -4.34 -18.87
C ASN A 140 -16.26 -3.69 -19.52
N LEU A 141 -15.89 -2.49 -19.05
CA LEU A 141 -14.75 -1.74 -19.56
C LEU A 141 -13.43 -2.43 -19.21
N SER A 142 -13.28 -2.94 -17.98
CA SER A 142 -12.07 -3.65 -17.59
C SER A 142 -11.87 -4.93 -18.41
N TRP A 143 -12.94 -5.67 -18.69
CA TRP A 143 -12.88 -6.84 -19.58
C TRP A 143 -12.58 -6.48 -21.03
N GLU A 144 -13.16 -5.41 -21.57
CA GLU A 144 -12.88 -4.95 -22.93
C GLU A 144 -11.40 -4.55 -23.10
N ILE A 145 -10.85 -3.78 -22.16
CA ILE A 145 -9.43 -3.42 -22.14
C ILE A 145 -8.59 -4.69 -22.03
N PHE A 146 -8.92 -5.59 -21.11
CA PHE A 146 -8.17 -6.83 -20.93
C PHE A 146 -8.15 -7.68 -22.21
N ASP A 147 -9.30 -7.89 -22.86
CA ASP A 147 -9.40 -8.70 -24.08
C ASP A 147 -8.63 -8.09 -25.26
N LYS A 148 -8.66 -6.76 -25.38
CA LYS A 148 -7.90 -6.01 -26.38
C LYS A 148 -6.39 -6.24 -26.28
N TYR A 149 -5.85 -6.34 -25.08
CA TYR A 149 -4.40 -6.52 -24.85
C TYR A 149 -3.99 -7.97 -24.58
N LYS A 150 -4.94 -8.87 -24.25
CA LYS A 150 -4.70 -10.30 -24.04
C LYS A 150 -4.08 -10.98 -25.26
N ASN A 151 -4.47 -10.56 -26.47
CA ASN A 151 -3.95 -11.09 -27.74
C ASN A 151 -2.83 -10.23 -28.33
N SER A 152 -2.30 -9.28 -27.55
CA SER A 152 -1.09 -8.55 -27.95
C SER A 152 0.15 -9.34 -27.53
N ASP A 153 1.25 -9.24 -28.28
CA ASP A 153 2.58 -9.78 -27.90
C ASP A 153 3.15 -9.13 -26.60
N LYS A 154 2.35 -8.34 -25.88
CA LYS A 154 2.73 -7.67 -24.63
C LYS A 154 2.37 -8.47 -23.38
N LEU A 155 1.55 -9.53 -23.49
CA LEU A 155 1.16 -10.39 -22.37
C LEU A 155 1.49 -11.85 -22.67
N GLU A 156 2.56 -12.35 -22.06
CA GLU A 156 2.90 -13.77 -22.08
C GLU A 156 2.24 -14.48 -20.89
N ASN A 157 1.30 -15.38 -21.17
CA ASN A 157 0.71 -16.23 -20.13
C ASN A 157 1.64 -17.41 -19.86
N PHE A 158 2.08 -17.54 -18.61
CA PHE A 158 2.85 -18.69 -18.14
C PHE A 158 2.00 -19.54 -17.21
N CYS A 159 1.78 -20.78 -17.62
CA CYS A 159 1.20 -21.77 -16.73
C CYS A 159 2.30 -22.32 -15.82
N TYR A 160 2.08 -22.26 -14.51
CA TYR A 160 2.91 -23.01 -13.57
C TYR A 160 2.79 -24.51 -13.85
N PRO A 161 3.87 -25.29 -13.66
CA PRO A 161 3.80 -26.74 -13.84
C PRO A 161 2.73 -27.34 -12.93
N GLU A 162 2.02 -28.37 -13.40
CA GLU A 162 1.00 -29.01 -12.58
C GLU A 162 1.65 -29.70 -11.38
N THR A 163 1.03 -29.62 -10.19
CA THR A 163 1.54 -30.29 -8.97
C THR A 163 1.66 -31.80 -9.11
N LYS A 164 1.03 -32.41 -10.13
CA LYS A 164 1.12 -33.84 -10.45
C LYS A 164 2.40 -34.23 -11.21
N GLU A 165 3.09 -33.28 -11.82
CA GLU A 165 4.30 -33.52 -12.63
C GLU A 165 5.58 -33.57 -11.77
N THR A 166 5.48 -33.24 -10.48
CA THR A 166 6.58 -33.25 -9.52
C THR A 166 6.26 -34.17 -8.35
N THR A 167 7.11 -35.17 -8.12
CA THR A 167 6.94 -36.18 -7.07
C THR A 167 7.08 -35.61 -5.65
N ASP A 168 7.60 -34.38 -5.52
CA ASP A 168 7.81 -33.68 -4.25
C ASP A 168 7.40 -32.20 -4.32
N LYS A 169 6.73 -31.72 -3.27
CA LYS A 169 6.21 -30.35 -3.14
C LYS A 169 7.35 -29.31 -3.08
N SER A 170 8.50 -29.66 -2.51
CA SER A 170 9.65 -28.77 -2.41
C SER A 170 10.25 -28.48 -3.79
N SER A 171 10.37 -29.52 -4.63
CA SER A 171 10.88 -29.40 -6.00
C SER A 171 9.95 -28.57 -6.90
N TRP A 172 8.63 -28.64 -6.68
CA TRP A 172 7.66 -27.80 -7.37
C TRP A 172 7.82 -26.31 -7.05
N ILE A 173 7.99 -25.98 -5.76
CA ILE A 173 8.20 -24.59 -5.30
C ILE A 173 9.49 -24.06 -5.90
N GLU A 174 10.58 -24.83 -5.86
CA GLU A 174 11.89 -24.42 -6.36
C GLU A 174 11.85 -24.13 -7.87
N LYS A 175 11.20 -24.99 -8.67
CA LYS A 175 10.98 -24.75 -10.11
C LYS A 175 10.11 -23.52 -10.38
N SER A 176 9.06 -23.33 -9.60
CA SER A 176 8.13 -22.19 -9.75
C SER A 176 8.82 -20.87 -9.40
N VAL A 177 9.64 -20.85 -8.34
CA VAL A 177 10.45 -19.70 -7.95
C VAL A 177 11.51 -19.40 -9.01
N GLN A 178 12.19 -20.43 -9.53
CA GLN A 178 13.20 -20.25 -10.59
C GLN A 178 12.57 -19.66 -11.86
N MET A 179 11.39 -20.13 -12.28
CA MET A 179 10.65 -19.56 -13.43
C MET A 179 10.34 -18.07 -13.24
N VAL A 180 9.98 -17.65 -12.03
CA VAL A 180 9.70 -16.24 -11.72
C VAL A 180 10.99 -15.41 -11.75
N VAL A 181 12.08 -15.91 -11.16
CA VAL A 181 13.37 -15.21 -11.10
C VAL A 181 13.97 -15.03 -12.50
N ASP A 182 13.94 -16.06 -13.34
CA ASP A 182 14.53 -16.02 -14.69
C ASP A 182 13.79 -15.07 -15.64
N LYS A 183 12.56 -14.68 -15.32
CA LYS A 183 11.69 -13.85 -16.17
C LYS A 183 11.40 -12.47 -15.59
N ALA A 184 11.66 -12.26 -14.31
CA ALA A 184 11.50 -10.96 -13.65
C ALA A 184 12.70 -10.02 -13.84
N VAL A 185 13.82 -10.52 -14.39
CA VAL A 185 15.05 -9.77 -14.74
C VAL A 185 15.15 -9.64 -16.26
#